data_AF-A0A7S4G9L6-F1
#
_entry.id   AF-A0A7S4G9L6-F1
#
_cell.length_a   1.000
_cell.length_b   1.000
_cell.length_c   1.000
_cell.angle_alpha   90.00
_cell.angle_beta   90.00
_cell.angle_gamma   90.00
#
_symmetry.space_group_name_H-M   'P 1'
#
loop_
_entity.id
_entity.type
_entity.pdbx_description
1 polymer ?
#
loop_
_entity_poly.entity_id
_entity_poly.type
_entity_poly.pdbx_seq_one_letter_code
_entity_poly.pdbx_strand_id
1 'polypeptide(L)'
;GGGQEGTLGPAGHAQQWAAVKELVDKLPDADALAKLHLADGLSTEMANGKVFVGFRTEAPTFKPTFKVERACDLSYLEKRVPSWCDRVLWKSLPGFVDDITPTLYEACTAYKTSDHKPIRAGFAVGLPAPLPPVGDRTQVVHLVFTGLSAEILREMWPELTDTPDPYIEFLPEPSDLEISHL
;
A
#
# COMPACT_ATOMS: atom_id res chain seq x y z
N GLY A 1 -7.47 -16.22 15.81
CA GLY A 1 -7.19 -15.70 17.17
C GLY A 1 -7.33 -14.20 17.14
N GLY A 2 -8.21 -13.63 17.96
CA GLY A 2 -8.50 -12.20 17.96
C GLY A 2 -7.29 -11.37 18.42
N GLY A 3 -6.87 -10.42 17.58
CA GLY A 3 -5.92 -9.39 17.98
C GLY A 3 -6.58 -8.48 19.00
N GLN A 4 -6.04 -8.43 20.21
CA GLN A 4 -6.30 -7.35 21.15
C GLN A 4 -5.65 -6.09 20.58
N GLU A 5 -6.43 -5.21 19.96
CA GLU A 5 -6.05 -3.80 19.85
C GLU A 5 -6.06 -3.22 21.27
N GLY A 6 -4.88 -3.20 21.89
CA GLY A 6 -4.67 -2.55 23.17
C GLY A 6 -4.82 -1.03 23.00
N THR A 7 -6.04 -0.50 23.15
CA THR A 7 -6.22 0.93 23.40
C THR A 7 -5.48 1.27 24.69
N LEU A 8 -4.37 2.01 24.56
CA LEU A 8 -3.63 2.55 25.70
C LEU A 8 -4.61 3.29 26.64
N GLY A 9 -4.47 3.06 27.95
CA GLY A 9 -5.21 3.83 28.95
C GLY A 9 -4.88 5.33 28.84
N PRO A 10 -5.66 6.22 29.49
CA PRO A 10 -5.52 7.67 29.35
C PRO A 10 -4.08 8.20 29.56
N ALA A 11 -3.35 7.66 30.54
CA ALA A 11 -1.96 8.01 30.80
C ALA A 11 -1.00 7.58 29.67
N GLY A 12 -1.24 6.41 29.07
CA GLY A 12 -0.46 5.92 27.93
C GLY A 12 -0.72 6.75 26.67
N HIS A 13 -1.96 7.18 26.44
CA HIS A 13 -2.30 8.10 25.35
C HIS A 13 -1.57 9.44 25.50
N ALA A 14 -1.62 10.07 26.67
CA ALA A 14 -0.97 11.36 26.92
C ALA A 14 0.56 11.28 26.71
N GLN A 15 1.19 10.21 27.20
CA GLN A 15 2.62 9.97 27.01
C GLN A 15 2.98 9.79 25.52
N GLN A 16 2.20 8.96 24.80
CA GLN A 16 2.42 8.75 23.37
C GLN A 16 2.21 10.03 22.57
N TRP A 17 1.16 10.79 22.89
CA TRP A 17 0.88 12.06 22.23
C TRP A 17 2.04 13.05 22.41
N ALA A 18 2.53 13.21 23.64
CA ALA A 18 3.65 14.10 23.95
C ALA A 18 4.93 13.71 23.19
N ALA A 19 5.26 12.40 23.17
CA ALA A 19 6.44 11.90 22.45
C ALA A 19 6.33 12.14 20.93
N VAL A 20 5.17 11.87 20.33
CA VAL A 20 4.95 12.11 18.89
C VAL A 20 4.97 13.60 18.59
N LYS A 21 4.32 14.43 19.42
CA LYS A 21 4.28 15.88 19.25
C LYS A 21 5.68 16.48 19.27
N GLU A 22 6.55 16.04 20.17
CA GLU A 22 7.95 16.46 20.24
C GLU A 22 8.70 16.17 18.93
N LEU A 23 8.50 15.00 18.34
CA LEU A 23 9.10 14.65 17.05
C LEU A 23 8.52 15.50 15.91
N VAL A 24 7.21 15.70 15.88
CA VAL A 24 6.53 16.53 14.86
C VAL A 24 7.00 17.98 14.89
N ASP A 25 7.30 18.52 16.07
CA ASP A 25 7.81 19.88 16.23
C ASP A 25 9.26 20.05 15.74
N LYS A 26 10.03 18.96 15.67
CA LYS A 26 11.40 18.94 15.13
C LYS A 26 11.46 18.81 13.61
N LEU A 27 10.37 18.44 12.95
CA LEU A 27 10.35 18.33 11.48
C LEU A 27 10.68 19.68 10.81
N PRO A 28 11.51 19.70 9.74
CA PRO A 28 11.85 18.56 8.87
C PRO A 28 13.14 17.80 9.26
N ASP A 29 13.57 17.81 10.53
CA ASP A 29 14.69 17.01 10.99
C ASP A 29 14.58 15.53 10.58
N ALA A 30 15.64 15.00 9.97
CA ALA A 30 15.65 13.68 9.35
C ALA A 30 15.58 12.55 10.37
N ASP A 31 16.20 12.71 11.54
CA ASP A 31 16.16 11.71 12.62
C ASP A 31 14.77 11.66 13.26
N ALA A 32 14.15 12.82 13.48
CA ALA A 32 12.77 12.90 13.95
C ALA A 32 11.80 12.26 12.95
N LEU A 33 11.97 12.50 11.64
CA LEU A 33 11.14 11.89 10.60
C LEU A 33 11.32 10.37 10.54
N ALA A 34 12.57 9.89 10.60
CA ALA A 34 12.86 8.45 10.61
C ALA A 34 12.22 7.74 11.81
N LYS A 35 12.28 8.35 13.00
CA LYS A 35 11.62 7.81 14.21
C LYS A 35 10.10 7.75 14.06
N LEU A 36 9.48 8.77 13.46
CA LEU A 36 8.04 8.75 13.18
C LEU A 36 7.67 7.66 12.17
N HIS A 37 8.47 7.46 11.11
CA HIS A 37 8.24 6.38 10.14
C HIS A 37 8.37 4.99 10.75
N LEU A 38 9.36 4.76 11.62
CA LEU A 38 9.51 3.49 12.32
C LEU A 38 8.31 3.17 13.23
N ALA A 39 7.61 4.20 13.73
CA ALA A 39 6.42 4.06 14.56
C ALA A 39 5.11 4.07 13.75
N ASP A 40 5.16 4.22 12.42
CA ASP A 40 3.95 4.24 11.58
C ASP A 40 3.34 2.84 11.47
N GLY A 41 2.09 2.72 11.91
CA GLY A 41 1.38 1.42 11.97
C GLY A 41 1.17 0.78 10.61
N LEU A 42 0.84 1.57 9.58
CA LEU A 42 0.68 1.04 8.22
C LEU A 42 2.02 0.50 7.70
N SER A 43 3.10 1.29 7.81
CA SER A 43 4.43 0.88 7.35
C SER A 43 4.91 -0.39 8.06
N THR A 44 4.66 -0.50 9.37
CA THR A 44 5.01 -1.68 10.16
C THR A 44 4.23 -2.92 9.70
N GLU A 45 2.92 -2.82 9.54
CA GLU A 45 2.10 -3.99 9.18
C GLU A 45 2.29 -4.39 7.70
N MET A 46 2.61 -3.44 6.81
CA MET A 46 3.05 -3.75 5.45
C MET A 46 4.41 -4.47 5.43
N ALA A 47 5.39 -3.99 6.20
CA ALA A 47 6.71 -4.63 6.31
C ALA A 47 6.63 -6.05 6.88
N ASN A 48 5.68 -6.30 7.79
CA ASN A 48 5.40 -7.63 8.34
C ASN A 48 4.57 -8.52 7.39
N GLY A 49 4.19 -8.04 6.20
CA GLY A 49 3.41 -8.81 5.24
C GLY A 49 1.97 -9.11 5.66
N LYS A 50 1.42 -8.36 6.63
CA LYS A 50 0.07 -8.60 7.18
C LYS A 50 -1.02 -7.86 6.41
N VAL A 51 -0.69 -6.72 5.80
CA VAL A 51 -1.62 -5.89 5.04
C VAL A 51 -1.01 -5.45 3.72
N PHE A 52 -1.86 -5.21 2.71
CA PHE A 52 -1.48 -4.68 1.40
C PHE A 52 -0.28 -5.40 0.75
N VAL A 53 -0.26 -6.74 0.79
CA VAL A 53 0.85 -7.55 0.25
C VAL A 53 1.07 -7.28 -1.25
N GLY A 54 2.32 -6.94 -1.58
CA GLY A 54 2.73 -6.58 -2.93
C GLY A 54 2.39 -5.15 -3.35
N PHE A 55 1.75 -4.34 -2.50
CA PHE A 55 1.64 -2.90 -2.72
C PHE A 55 2.90 -2.17 -2.23
N ARG A 56 3.12 -0.99 -2.80
CA ARG A 56 4.15 -0.01 -2.45
C ARG A 56 3.47 1.29 -2.00
N THR A 57 4.16 2.05 -1.16
CA THR A 57 3.79 3.41 -0.75
C THR A 57 5.06 4.23 -0.61
N GLU A 58 4.97 5.53 -0.91
CA GLU A 58 6.03 6.46 -0.55
C GLU A 58 6.04 6.69 0.97
N ALA A 59 7.22 6.92 1.52
CA ALA A 59 7.39 7.35 2.90
C ALA A 59 7.06 8.86 2.98
N PRO A 60 6.12 9.29 3.84
CA PRO A 60 5.76 10.70 3.94
C PRO A 60 6.96 11.61 4.28
N THR A 61 7.27 12.60 3.45
CA THR A 61 8.30 13.60 3.78
C THR A 61 7.72 14.87 4.44
N PHE A 62 6.43 14.81 4.79
CA PHE A 62 5.63 15.91 5.32
C PHE A 62 5.06 15.56 6.70
N LYS A 63 4.69 16.59 7.47
CA LYS A 63 4.11 16.42 8.81
C LYS A 63 2.80 15.59 8.75
N PRO A 64 2.45 14.85 9.83
CA PRO A 64 1.19 14.11 9.91
C PRO A 64 -0.04 14.98 9.54
N THR A 65 -0.96 14.42 8.78
CA THR A 65 -2.12 15.17 8.22
C THR A 65 -3.35 15.17 9.15
N PHE A 66 -3.31 14.37 10.21
CA PHE A 66 -4.36 14.19 11.19
C PHE A 66 -3.75 14.12 12.61
N LYS A 67 -4.44 14.44 13.71
CA LYS A 67 -5.71 15.17 13.83
C LYS A 67 -5.42 16.63 14.08
N VAL A 68 -5.70 17.48 13.10
CA VAL A 68 -5.40 18.91 13.17
C VAL A 68 -6.62 19.73 13.55
N GLU A 69 -6.38 20.91 14.10
CA GLU A 69 -7.39 21.92 14.35
C GLU A 69 -7.89 22.51 13.03
N ARG A 70 -9.21 22.66 12.91
CA ARG A 70 -9.84 23.30 11.74
C ARG A 70 -9.51 24.79 11.73
N ALA A 71 -9.52 25.39 10.54
CA ALA A 71 -9.11 26.76 10.26
C ALA A 71 -7.62 27.09 10.53
N CYS A 72 -6.86 26.17 11.13
CA CYS A 72 -5.41 26.26 11.33
C CYS A 72 -4.64 25.43 10.28
N ASP A 73 -3.36 25.77 10.07
CA ASP A 73 -2.49 25.06 9.13
C ASP A 73 -2.12 23.66 9.64
N LEU A 74 -1.37 23.54 10.73
CA LEU A 74 -0.98 22.25 11.33
C LEU A 74 -0.86 22.39 12.87
N SER A 75 -1.95 22.81 13.51
CA SER A 75 -2.10 22.75 14.97
C SER A 75 -2.71 21.40 15.34
N TYR A 76 -2.08 20.62 16.22
CA TYR A 76 -2.53 19.25 16.54
C TYR A 76 -3.35 19.21 17.82
N LEU A 77 -4.46 18.48 17.80
CA LEU A 77 -5.35 18.33 18.95
C LEU A 77 -4.98 17.10 19.78
N GLU A 78 -4.87 17.23 21.10
CA GLU A 78 -4.58 16.12 22.04
C GLU A 78 -5.69 15.06 22.14
N LYS A 79 -6.72 15.14 21.30
CA LYS A 79 -7.77 14.12 21.20
C LYS A 79 -7.28 12.84 20.51
N ARG A 80 -6.26 12.95 19.65
CA ARG A 80 -5.62 11.84 18.93
C ARG A 80 -4.15 12.15 18.73
N VAL A 81 -3.32 11.11 18.77
CA VAL A 81 -1.91 11.18 18.39
C VAL A 81 -1.80 11.64 16.92
N PRO A 82 -0.91 12.59 16.57
CA PRO A 82 -0.67 12.96 15.18
C PRO A 82 -0.33 11.73 14.32
N SER A 83 -0.94 11.57 13.15
CA SER A 83 -0.79 10.39 12.30
C SER A 83 -0.98 10.69 10.81
N TRP A 84 -0.35 9.86 9.95
CA TRP A 84 -0.58 9.86 8.50
C TRP A 84 -1.71 8.91 8.13
N CYS A 85 -2.95 9.29 8.45
CA CYS A 85 -4.13 8.47 8.19
C CYS A 85 -4.51 8.40 6.70
N ASP A 86 -4.08 9.39 5.93
CA ASP A 86 -4.39 9.52 4.50
C ASP A 86 -3.17 9.05 3.70
N ARG A 87 -3.30 7.97 2.90
CA ARG A 87 -2.19 7.30 2.21
C ARG A 87 -2.56 6.95 0.76
N VAL A 88 -1.57 6.95 -0.12
CA VAL A 88 -1.71 6.47 -1.51
C VAL A 88 -0.76 5.30 -1.70
N LEU A 89 -1.31 4.15 -2.07
CA LEU A 89 -0.57 2.93 -2.34
C LEU A 89 -0.74 2.56 -3.81
N TRP A 90 0.25 1.89 -4.39
CA TRP A 90 0.17 1.37 -5.76
C TRP A 90 0.75 -0.04 -5.84
N LYS A 91 0.36 -0.77 -6.89
CA LYS A 91 0.87 -2.09 -7.23
C LYS A 91 0.87 -2.22 -8.74
N SER A 92 1.83 -2.93 -9.28
CA SER A 92 1.85 -3.32 -10.69
C SER A 92 2.07 -4.82 -10.84
N LEU A 93 1.90 -5.32 -12.05
CA LEU A 93 2.24 -6.69 -12.40
C LEU A 93 3.75 -6.91 -12.23
N PRO A 94 4.22 -8.12 -11.86
CA PRO A 94 5.63 -8.39 -11.54
C PRO A 94 6.65 -7.94 -12.60
N GLY A 95 6.30 -8.02 -13.88
CA GLY A 95 7.17 -7.57 -14.98
C GLY A 95 7.19 -6.06 -15.25
N PHE A 96 6.31 -5.30 -14.59
CA PHE A 96 6.11 -3.85 -14.80
C PHE A 96 6.33 -3.06 -13.50
N VAL A 97 7.12 -3.63 -12.59
CA VAL A 97 7.36 -3.08 -11.26
C VAL A 97 8.16 -1.78 -11.32
N ASP A 98 9.08 -1.68 -12.28
CA ASP A 98 9.94 -0.51 -12.47
C ASP A 98 9.34 0.52 -13.44
N ASP A 99 8.19 0.22 -14.04
CA ASP A 99 7.48 1.13 -14.95
C ASP A 99 6.63 2.18 -14.21
N ILE A 100 6.47 2.06 -12.89
CA ILE A 100 5.79 3.08 -12.08
C ILE A 100 6.83 3.81 -11.24
N THR A 101 7.08 5.07 -11.59
CA THR A 101 7.96 5.97 -10.83
C THR A 101 7.11 7.03 -10.12
N PRO A 102 7.06 7.02 -8.77
CA PRO A 102 6.48 8.11 -8.00
C PRO A 102 7.24 9.42 -8.28
N THR A 103 6.50 10.47 -8.61
CA THR A 103 7.04 11.80 -8.95
C THR A 103 6.66 12.86 -7.93
N LEU A 104 5.62 12.59 -7.13
CA LEU A 104 5.09 13.51 -6.13
C LEU A 104 4.45 12.70 -5.01
N TYR A 105 4.70 13.12 -3.77
CA TYR A 105 3.94 12.66 -2.61
C TYR A 105 3.97 13.73 -1.52
N GLU A 106 2.86 14.45 -1.33
CA GLU A 106 2.84 15.61 -0.43
C GLU A 106 1.47 15.89 0.20
N ALA A 107 1.48 16.60 1.32
CA ALA A 107 0.29 17.14 1.95
C ALA A 107 -0.08 18.52 1.41
N CYS A 108 -1.37 18.74 1.15
CA CYS A 108 -1.96 19.98 0.72
C CYS A 108 -2.46 20.79 1.93
N THR A 109 -1.55 21.47 2.63
CA THR A 109 -1.87 22.20 3.88
C THR A 109 -2.71 23.46 3.70
N ALA A 110 -2.84 23.96 2.46
CA ALA A 110 -3.66 25.13 2.14
C ALA A 110 -5.16 24.95 2.46
N TYR A 111 -5.65 23.71 2.54
CA TYR A 111 -7.04 23.40 2.85
C TYR A 111 -7.24 23.24 4.37
N LYS A 112 -8.07 24.13 4.96
CA LYS A 112 -8.21 24.23 6.43
C LYS A 112 -9.60 23.87 6.97
N THR A 113 -10.52 23.45 6.11
CA THR A 113 -11.92 23.17 6.50
C THR A 113 -12.08 21.85 7.27
N SER A 114 -11.13 20.92 7.11
CA SER A 114 -11.14 19.59 7.74
C SER A 114 -10.05 19.45 8.81
N ASP A 115 -10.26 18.49 9.72
CA ASP A 115 -9.26 17.99 10.67
C ASP A 115 -8.31 16.96 10.04
N HIS A 116 -8.46 16.71 8.74
CA HIS A 116 -7.50 16.05 7.85
C HIS A 116 -6.96 17.06 6.83
N LYS A 117 -5.67 16.94 6.49
CA LYS A 117 -5.09 17.64 5.34
C LYS A 117 -5.08 16.70 4.13
N PRO A 118 -5.65 17.09 2.97
CA PRO A 118 -5.59 16.27 1.78
C PRO A 118 -4.14 15.94 1.43
N ILE A 119 -3.92 14.76 0.87
CA ILE A 119 -2.64 14.39 0.27
C ILE A 119 -2.81 14.22 -1.24
N ARG A 120 -1.73 14.39 -1.98
CA ARG A 120 -1.68 14.06 -3.40
C ARG A 120 -0.44 13.25 -3.72
N ALA A 121 -0.58 12.36 -4.70
CA ALA A 121 0.50 11.59 -5.27
C ALA A 121 0.48 11.71 -6.79
N GLY A 122 1.67 11.70 -7.40
CA GLY A 122 1.85 11.73 -8.84
C GLY A 122 2.77 10.60 -9.27
N PHE A 123 2.52 10.04 -10.45
CA PHE A 123 3.27 8.90 -10.98
C PHE A 123 3.58 9.12 -12.46
N ALA A 124 4.83 8.86 -12.84
CA ALA A 124 5.17 8.58 -14.23
C ALA A 124 4.99 7.07 -14.45
N VAL A 125 4.22 6.72 -15.48
CA VAL A 125 3.90 5.33 -15.81
C VAL A 125 4.39 5.01 -17.21
N GLY A 126 5.35 4.09 -17.31
CA GLY A 126 5.76 3.48 -18.56
C GLY A 126 4.63 2.62 -19.11
N LEU A 127 4.18 2.92 -20.32
CA LEU A 127 3.16 2.12 -20.99
C LEU A 127 3.84 1.14 -21.94
N PRO A 128 3.41 -0.14 -21.98
CA PRO A 128 3.88 -1.07 -22.98
C PRO A 128 3.52 -0.57 -24.38
N ALA A 129 4.31 -0.98 -25.37
CA ALA A 129 3.98 -0.72 -26.76
C ALA A 129 2.60 -1.29 -27.09
N PRO A 130 1.72 -0.56 -27.80
CA PRO A 130 0.45 -1.09 -28.25
C PRO A 130 0.67 -2.34 -29.10
N LEU A 131 -0.14 -3.37 -28.85
CA LEU A 131 -0.13 -4.55 -29.72
C LEU A 131 -0.66 -4.18 -31.11
N PRO A 132 -0.14 -4.82 -32.18
CA PRO A 132 -0.75 -4.71 -33.50
C PRO A 132 -2.23 -5.13 -33.46
N PRO A 133 -3.06 -4.59 -34.37
CA PRO A 133 -4.44 -5.08 -34.56
C PRO A 133 -4.46 -6.59 -34.75
N VAL A 134 -5.50 -7.26 -34.25
CA VAL A 134 -5.60 -8.74 -34.27
C VAL A 134 -5.33 -9.32 -35.66
N GLY A 135 -5.86 -8.71 -36.71
CA GLY A 135 -5.68 -9.16 -38.10
C GLY A 135 -4.25 -9.05 -38.64
N ASP A 136 -3.42 -8.22 -38.00
CA ASP A 136 -2.01 -7.99 -38.38
C ASP A 136 -1.04 -8.82 -37.53
N ARG A 137 -1.54 -9.58 -36.54
CA ARG A 137 -0.71 -10.43 -35.68
C ARG A 137 -0.42 -11.75 -36.39
N THR A 138 0.80 -11.91 -36.90
CA THR A 138 1.22 -13.11 -37.64
C THR A 138 2.14 -14.05 -36.85
N GLN A 139 2.56 -13.64 -35.66
CA GLN A 139 3.52 -14.39 -34.85
C GLN A 139 2.79 -15.39 -33.95
N VAL A 140 3.12 -16.68 -34.11
CA VAL A 140 2.67 -17.74 -33.20
C VAL A 140 3.75 -17.96 -32.13
N VAL A 141 3.34 -17.92 -30.86
CA VAL A 141 4.21 -18.18 -29.71
C VAL A 141 3.66 -19.35 -28.94
N HIS A 142 4.48 -20.39 -28.75
CA HIS A 142 4.14 -21.53 -27.92
C HIS A 142 4.72 -21.33 -26.51
N LEU A 143 3.87 -21.14 -25.51
CA LEU A 143 4.25 -21.13 -24.11
C LEU A 143 4.06 -22.54 -23.54
N VAL A 144 5.17 -23.21 -23.21
CA VAL A 144 5.14 -24.57 -22.64
C VAL A 144 5.46 -24.50 -21.16
N PHE A 145 4.54 -24.97 -20.33
CA PHE A 145 4.74 -25.08 -18.89
C PHE A 145 4.99 -26.54 -18.52
N THR A 146 6.10 -26.82 -17.83
CA THR A 146 6.48 -28.18 -17.42
C THR A 146 6.76 -28.23 -15.92
N GLY A 147 6.40 -29.34 -15.27
CA GLY A 147 6.72 -29.55 -13.85
C GLY A 147 5.98 -28.59 -12.90
N LEU A 148 4.78 -28.14 -13.28
CA LEU A 148 3.96 -27.31 -12.42
C LEU A 148 3.55 -28.08 -11.16
N SER A 149 3.74 -27.44 -10.01
CA SER A 149 3.26 -27.91 -8.72
C SER A 149 2.68 -26.74 -7.94
N ALA A 150 1.76 -27.01 -7.03
CA ALA A 150 1.18 -26.03 -6.13
C ALA A 150 1.15 -26.61 -4.71
N GLU A 151 1.55 -25.81 -3.74
CA GLU A 151 1.39 -26.14 -2.33
C GLU A 151 0.10 -25.45 -1.83
N ILE A 152 -0.89 -26.26 -1.45
CA ILE A 152 -2.17 -25.74 -0.97
C ILE A 152 -2.16 -25.76 0.55
N LEU A 153 -2.21 -24.58 1.15
CA LEU A 153 -2.35 -24.43 2.59
C LEU A 153 -3.79 -24.81 2.98
N ARG A 154 -3.99 -26.02 3.51
CA ARG A 154 -5.30 -26.47 4.05
C ARG A 154 -5.87 -25.50 5.09
N GLU A 155 -5.01 -24.80 5.81
CA GLU A 155 -5.39 -23.78 6.80
C GLU A 155 -6.20 -22.62 6.19
N MET A 156 -6.13 -22.39 4.88
CA MET A 156 -6.91 -21.36 4.19
C MET A 156 -8.38 -21.76 3.96
N TRP A 157 -8.72 -23.04 4.08
CA TRP A 157 -10.08 -23.56 3.92
C TRP A 157 -10.42 -24.60 4.99
N PRO A 158 -10.57 -24.18 6.26
CA PRO A 158 -10.83 -25.10 7.37
C PRO A 158 -12.18 -25.84 7.23
N GLU A 159 -13.10 -25.31 6.43
CA GLU A 159 -14.40 -25.90 6.09
C GLU A 159 -14.36 -27.03 5.04
N LEU A 160 -13.24 -27.26 4.34
CA LEU A 160 -13.15 -28.34 3.36
C LEU A 160 -13.03 -29.70 4.06
N THR A 161 -14.09 -30.50 4.01
CA THR A 161 -14.14 -31.86 4.59
C THR A 161 -13.49 -32.92 3.70
N ASP A 162 -13.42 -32.67 2.38
CA ASP A 162 -12.85 -33.57 1.39
C ASP A 162 -11.44 -33.16 0.95
N THR A 163 -10.74 -34.08 0.28
CA THR A 163 -9.42 -33.77 -0.30
C THR A 163 -9.61 -32.78 -1.47
N PRO A 164 -8.92 -31.63 -1.48
CA PRO A 164 -9.00 -30.67 -2.59
C PRO A 164 -8.53 -31.29 -3.91
N ASP A 165 -9.23 -31.01 -5.01
CA ASP A 165 -8.85 -31.38 -6.38
C ASP A 165 -8.64 -30.09 -7.22
N PRO A 166 -7.44 -29.48 -7.15
CA PRO A 166 -7.17 -28.20 -7.79
C PRO A 166 -6.93 -28.35 -9.29
N TYR A 167 -7.31 -27.32 -10.05
CA TYR A 167 -6.92 -27.16 -11.45
C TYR A 167 -6.25 -25.80 -11.66
N ILE A 168 -5.54 -25.65 -12.78
CA ILE A 168 -4.89 -24.40 -13.20
C ILE A 168 -5.65 -23.85 -14.40
N GLU A 169 -6.00 -22.57 -14.34
CA GLU A 169 -6.58 -21.81 -15.45
C GLU A 169 -5.60 -20.71 -15.88
N PHE A 170 -5.41 -20.56 -17.19
CA PHE A 170 -4.58 -19.50 -17.76
C PHE A 170 -5.49 -18.42 -18.35
N LEU A 171 -5.42 -17.21 -17.79
CA LEU A 171 -6.22 -16.05 -18.20
C LEU A 171 -5.30 -14.99 -18.81
N PRO A 172 -5.11 -14.98 -20.15
CA PRO A 172 -4.20 -14.05 -20.79
C PRO A 172 -4.86 -12.67 -20.94
N GLU A 173 -4.03 -11.63 -20.91
CA GLU A 173 -4.43 -10.28 -21.33
C GLU A 173 -3.46 -9.80 -22.43
N PRO A 174 -3.95 -9.42 -23.63
CA PRO A 174 -5.36 -9.41 -24.04
C PRO A 174 -5.98 -10.81 -24.16
N SER A 175 -7.29 -10.90 -23.91
CA SER A 175 -8.05 -12.16 -23.87
C SER A 175 -8.27 -12.81 -25.25
N ASP A 176 -7.76 -12.19 -26.31
CA ASP A 176 -7.84 -12.64 -27.70
C ASP A 176 -6.65 -13.54 -28.10
N LEU A 177 -5.78 -13.89 -27.15
CA LEU A 177 -4.74 -14.90 -27.32
C LEU A 177 -5.38 -16.30 -27.34
N GLU A 178 -5.20 -17.02 -28.44
CA GLU A 178 -5.65 -18.39 -28.57
C GLU A 178 -4.77 -19.31 -27.71
N ILE A 179 -5.35 -19.87 -26.65
CA ILE A 179 -4.69 -20.87 -25.79
C ILE A 179 -5.15 -22.26 -26.23
N SER A 180 -4.25 -23.00 -26.85
CA SER A 180 -4.46 -24.42 -27.15
C SER A 180 -3.66 -25.29 -26.17
N HIS A 181 -4.32 -26.24 -25.53
CA HIS A 181 -3.65 -27.31 -24.79
C HIS A 181 -3.15 -28.36 -25.79
N LEU A 182 -1.86 -28.67 -25.77
CA LEU A 182 -1.28 -29.80 -26.51
C LEU A 182 -1.36 -31.09 -25.67
#